data_AF-A0A1A8GZ55-F1
#
_entry.id   AF-A0A1A8GZ55-F1
#
_cell.length_a   1.000
_cell.length_b   1.000
_cell.length_c   1.000
_cell.angle_alpha   90.00
_cell.angle_beta   90.00
_cell.angle_gamma   90.00
#
_symmetry.space_group_name_H-M   'P 1'
#
loop_
_entity.id
_entity.type
_entity.pdbx_description
1 polymer ?
#
loop_
_entity_poly.entity_id
_entity_poly.type
_entity_poly.pdbx_seq_one_letter_code
_entity_poly.pdbx_strand_id
1 'polypeptide(L)'
;RLSNWVGILSKGLRVAPPEAPVTGYMFGKGVYFADMSSKSANYCFASQSNHVGLLLLCEVALGDCHELLDADYEADNLPAGKHSTKGLGQTGPDPRNAVTLDGVTVPMGPGVKTGVGRTNGYSLLYNEFVVYNPAQIKMRYLLRIRFNYSSLW
;
A
#
# COMPACT_ATOMS: atom_id res chain seq x y z
N ARG A 1 8.38 3.40 9.41
CA ARG A 1 9.43 4.00 10.28
C ARG A 1 10.56 3.01 10.51
N LEU A 2 11.80 3.50 10.67
CA LEU A 2 13.00 2.64 10.84
C LEU A 2 12.94 1.72 12.07
N SER A 3 12.36 2.18 13.17
CA SER A 3 12.20 1.43 14.42
C SER A 3 11.43 0.11 14.28
N ASN A 4 10.62 -0.04 13.22
CA ASN A 4 9.68 -1.15 13.10
C ASN A 4 10.29 -2.36 12.36
N TRP A 5 11.43 -2.20 11.68
CA TRP A 5 11.97 -3.23 10.79
C TRP A 5 12.45 -4.49 11.50
N VAL A 6 13.01 -4.37 12.71
CA VAL A 6 13.37 -5.55 13.50
C VAL A 6 12.13 -6.40 13.77
N GLY A 7 11.00 -5.75 14.10
CA GLY A 7 9.72 -6.44 14.26
C GLY A 7 9.23 -7.10 12.97
N ILE A 8 9.19 -6.34 11.87
CA ILE A 8 8.72 -6.85 10.57
C ILE A 8 9.55 -8.05 10.09
N LEU A 9 10.88 -7.97 10.18
CA LEU A 9 11.76 -9.03 9.69
C LEU A 9 11.76 -10.27 10.61
N SER A 10 11.59 -10.09 11.92
CA SER A 10 11.55 -11.21 12.87
C SER A 10 10.20 -11.92 12.94
N LYS A 11 9.11 -11.19 12.66
CA LYS A 11 7.74 -11.65 12.97
C LYS A 11 6.77 -11.57 11.79
N GLY A 12 7.23 -11.11 10.62
CA GLY A 12 6.40 -10.83 9.45
C GLY A 12 5.58 -9.54 9.58
N LEU A 13 4.91 -9.18 8.49
CA LEU A 13 3.85 -8.16 8.52
C LEU A 13 2.62 -8.72 9.23
N ARG A 14 2.03 -7.91 10.11
CA ARG A 14 0.90 -8.33 10.95
C ARG A 14 -0.27 -7.37 10.76
N VAL A 15 -1.47 -7.93 10.80
CA VAL A 15 -2.69 -7.15 10.97
C VAL A 15 -2.61 -6.42 12.31
N ALA A 16 -3.09 -5.18 12.33
CA ALA A 16 -3.16 -4.39 13.54
C ALA A 16 -3.95 -5.15 14.62
N PRO A 17 -3.44 -5.22 15.85
CA PRO A 17 -4.13 -5.97 16.88
C PRO A 17 -5.43 -5.23 17.30
N PRO A 18 -6.42 -5.93 17.88
CA PRO A 18 -7.74 -5.35 18.17
C PRO A 18 -7.69 -4.07 19.03
N GLU A 19 -6.72 -3.97 19.92
CA GLU A 19 -6.50 -2.84 20.82
C GLU A 19 -5.88 -1.59 20.16
N ALA A 20 -5.37 -1.70 18.93
CA ALA A 20 -4.81 -0.56 18.22
C ALA A 20 -5.92 0.45 17.86
N PRO A 21 -5.70 1.77 18.06
CA PRO A 21 -6.66 2.80 17.67
C PRO A 21 -7.06 2.65 16.20
N VAL A 22 -8.36 2.75 15.90
CA VAL A 22 -8.88 2.67 14.53
C VAL A 22 -8.45 3.88 13.67
N THR A 23 -7.93 4.93 14.30
CA THR A 23 -7.46 6.14 13.63
C THR A 23 -6.24 5.86 12.75
N GLY A 24 -6.47 5.80 11.44
CA GLY A 24 -5.43 5.59 10.41
C GLY A 24 -5.67 4.40 9.48
N TYR A 25 -6.73 3.61 9.69
CA TYR A 25 -7.10 2.48 8.83
C TYR A 25 -8.31 2.82 7.96
N MET A 26 -8.10 3.40 6.78
CA MET A 26 -9.19 3.83 5.89
C MET A 26 -10.06 2.67 5.38
N PHE A 27 -9.58 1.43 5.45
CA PHE A 27 -10.20 0.22 4.90
C PHE A 27 -10.17 -0.95 5.89
N GLY A 28 -10.43 -0.67 7.16
CA GLY A 28 -10.42 -1.68 8.22
C GLY A 28 -9.02 -2.19 8.60
N LYS A 29 -8.98 -3.12 9.57
CA LYS A 29 -7.73 -3.63 10.14
C LYS A 29 -7.11 -4.68 9.23
N GLY A 30 -6.20 -4.25 8.37
CA GLY A 30 -5.43 -5.13 7.48
C GLY A 30 -3.98 -4.70 7.31
N VAL A 31 -3.28 -5.33 6.37
CA VAL A 31 -1.94 -4.93 5.94
C VAL A 31 -2.07 -4.16 4.63
N TYR A 32 -1.55 -2.93 4.62
CA TYR A 32 -1.72 -1.96 3.54
C TYR A 32 -0.52 -1.97 2.60
N PHE A 33 -0.80 -1.96 1.29
CA PHE A 33 0.16 -1.91 0.19
C PHE A 33 -0.24 -0.81 -0.80
N ALA A 34 0.74 -0.31 -1.55
CA ALA A 34 0.52 0.62 -2.65
C ALA A 34 1.31 0.16 -3.87
N ASP A 35 0.77 0.48 -5.05
CA ASP A 35 1.41 0.26 -6.35
C ASP A 35 2.26 1.47 -6.80
N MET A 36 2.23 2.57 -6.04
CA MET A 36 3.06 3.76 -6.22
C MET A 36 4.12 3.86 -5.11
N SER A 37 5.39 3.74 -5.47
CA SER A 37 6.50 3.70 -4.50
C SER A 37 6.56 4.92 -3.58
N SER A 38 6.30 6.11 -4.11
CA SER A 38 6.30 7.38 -3.36
C SER A 38 5.22 7.42 -2.27
N LYS A 39 4.07 6.77 -2.49
CA LYS A 39 3.01 6.67 -1.48
C LYS A 39 3.49 5.89 -0.26
N SER A 40 4.05 4.70 -0.45
CA SER A 40 4.63 3.92 0.64
C SER A 40 5.86 4.61 1.26
N ALA A 41 6.67 5.30 0.46
CA ALA A 41 7.84 6.02 0.93
C ALA A 41 7.51 7.11 1.96
N ASN A 42 6.35 7.77 1.85
CA ASN A 42 5.89 8.76 2.83
C ASN A 42 5.72 8.15 4.24
N TYR A 43 5.40 6.86 4.35
CA TYR A 43 5.30 6.14 5.64
C TYR A 43 6.67 5.73 6.23
N CYS A 44 7.77 6.02 5.53
CA CYS A 44 9.11 5.91 6.10
C CYS A 44 9.35 6.96 7.19
N PHE A 45 8.69 8.12 7.10
CA PHE A 45 8.96 9.32 7.92
C PHE A 45 10.44 9.72 7.88
N ALA A 46 11.06 9.66 6.69
CA ALA A 46 12.39 10.20 6.48
C ALA A 46 12.38 11.73 6.58
N SER A 47 13.55 12.31 6.82
CA SER A 47 13.76 13.76 6.92
C SER A 47 15.12 14.15 6.34
N GLN A 48 15.41 15.45 6.22
CA GLN A 48 16.73 15.92 5.79
C GLN A 48 17.86 15.39 6.70
N SER A 49 17.64 15.35 8.02
CA SER A 49 18.58 14.81 9.00
C SER A 49 18.63 13.28 9.02
N ASN A 50 17.55 12.60 8.63
CA ASN A 50 17.46 11.15 8.56
C ASN A 50 16.89 10.70 7.20
N HIS A 51 17.75 10.77 6.18
CA HIS A 51 17.35 10.68 4.78
C HIS A 51 17.52 9.28 4.18
N VAL A 52 17.68 8.25 5.03
CA VAL A 52 17.71 6.85 4.60
C VAL A 52 16.48 6.16 5.14
N GLY A 53 15.75 5.48 4.26
CA GLY A 53 14.63 4.64 4.66
C GLY A 53 14.73 3.27 4.01
N LEU A 54 13.78 2.42 4.38
CA LEU A 54 13.65 1.10 3.81
C LEU A 54 12.26 0.97 3.19
N LEU A 55 12.18 0.32 2.04
CA LEU A 55 10.93 -0.10 1.41
C LEU A 55 10.93 -1.61 1.26
N LEU A 56 9.78 -2.23 1.47
CA LEU A 56 9.60 -3.67 1.35
C LEU A 56 8.68 -3.96 0.18
N LEU A 57 9.16 -4.77 -0.76
CA LEU A 57 8.34 -5.36 -1.80
C LEU A 57 7.91 -6.76 -1.36
N CYS A 58 6.61 -6.99 -1.44
CA CYS A 58 5.98 -8.27 -1.15
C CYS A 58 5.22 -8.76 -2.38
N GLU A 59 5.19 -10.08 -2.56
CA GLU A 59 4.14 -10.72 -3.34
C GLU A 59 2.88 -10.72 -2.49
N VAL A 60 1.77 -10.25 -3.04
CA VAL A 60 0.50 -10.12 -2.33
C VAL A 60 -0.58 -10.85 -3.13
N ALA A 61 -1.14 -11.91 -2.56
CA ALA A 61 -2.23 -12.68 -3.14
C ALA A 61 -3.55 -11.94 -2.93
N LEU A 62 -3.83 -10.97 -3.80
CA LEU A 62 -5.03 -10.14 -3.72
C LEU A 62 -6.33 -10.92 -4.02
N GLY A 63 -6.27 -11.91 -4.91
CA GLY A 63 -7.47 -12.57 -5.43
C GLY A 63 -8.46 -11.54 -5.99
N ASP A 64 -9.75 -11.80 -5.83
CA ASP A 64 -10.79 -10.83 -6.19
C ASP A 64 -10.90 -9.70 -5.16
N CYS A 65 -10.63 -8.47 -5.60
CA CYS A 65 -10.73 -7.28 -4.77
C CYS A 65 -12.17 -6.79 -4.60
N HIS A 66 -12.52 -6.34 -3.39
CA HIS A 66 -13.63 -5.43 -3.13
C HIS A 66 -13.16 -4.00 -3.40
N GLU A 67 -13.64 -3.40 -4.48
CA GLU A 67 -13.21 -2.06 -4.88
C GLU A 67 -14.07 -0.98 -4.21
N LEU A 68 -13.42 0.02 -3.61
CA LEU A 68 -14.06 1.10 -2.86
C LEU A 68 -13.52 2.47 -3.30
N LEU A 69 -14.42 3.45 -3.44
CA LEU A 69 -14.06 4.83 -3.75
C LEU A 69 -13.83 5.68 -2.48
N ASP A 70 -14.56 5.38 -1.42
CA ASP A 70 -14.50 6.08 -0.13
C ASP A 70 -13.92 5.18 0.94
N ALA A 71 -13.40 5.79 2.01
CA ALA A 71 -13.00 5.06 3.20
C ALA A 71 -14.19 4.30 3.80
N ASP A 72 -13.95 3.07 4.20
CA ASP A 72 -14.88 2.21 4.92
C ASP A 72 -14.10 1.48 6.02
N TYR A 73 -14.36 1.87 7.26
CA TYR A 73 -13.66 1.32 8.42
C TYR A 73 -14.00 -0.15 8.69
N GLU A 74 -15.06 -0.66 8.07
CA GLU A 74 -15.55 -2.04 8.19
C GLU A 74 -15.27 -2.86 6.91
N ALA A 75 -14.37 -2.38 6.04
CA ALA A 75 -14.03 -3.04 4.77
C ALA A 75 -13.33 -4.40 4.93
N ASP A 76 -12.94 -4.78 6.15
CA ASP A 76 -12.50 -6.13 6.51
C ASP A 76 -13.66 -7.15 6.50
N ASN A 77 -14.91 -6.69 6.55
CA ASN A 77 -16.10 -7.50 6.29
C ASN A 77 -16.30 -7.70 4.78
N LEU A 78 -15.40 -8.48 4.17
CA LEU A 78 -15.38 -8.70 2.74
C LEU A 78 -16.68 -9.34 2.22
N PRO A 79 -17.26 -8.83 1.12
CA PRO A 79 -18.36 -9.50 0.43
C PRO A 79 -17.99 -10.93 0.01
N ALA A 80 -19.00 -11.79 -0.12
CA ALA A 80 -18.78 -13.17 -0.56
C ALA A 80 -17.98 -13.25 -1.87
N GLY A 81 -16.93 -14.07 -1.87
CA GLY A 81 -16.02 -14.25 -3.01
C GLY A 81 -14.94 -13.18 -3.15
N LYS A 82 -14.86 -12.19 -2.26
CA LYS A 82 -13.76 -11.21 -2.21
C LYS A 82 -12.70 -11.64 -1.20
N HIS A 83 -11.45 -11.26 -1.46
CA HIS A 83 -10.27 -11.71 -0.70
C HIS A 83 -9.40 -10.55 -0.19
N SER A 84 -9.60 -9.35 -0.73
CA SER A 84 -8.87 -8.14 -0.36
C SER A 84 -9.71 -6.91 -0.67
N THR A 85 -9.32 -5.76 -0.12
CA THR A 85 -9.92 -4.47 -0.46
C THR A 85 -8.98 -3.66 -1.34
N LYS A 86 -9.53 -2.96 -2.33
CA LYS A 86 -8.80 -2.03 -3.19
C LYS A 86 -9.45 -0.65 -3.12
N GLY A 87 -8.76 0.28 -2.46
CA GLY A 87 -9.11 1.69 -2.52
C GLY A 87 -8.74 2.25 -3.88
N LEU A 88 -9.73 2.74 -4.64
CA LEU A 88 -9.55 3.24 -6.00
C LEU A 88 -9.02 4.67 -5.98
N GLY A 89 -7.79 4.87 -6.45
CA GLY A 89 -7.17 6.17 -6.58
C GLY A 89 -7.33 6.79 -7.96
N GLN A 90 -7.34 8.13 -8.02
CA GLN A 90 -7.38 8.90 -9.26
C GLN A 90 -6.16 8.69 -10.17
N THR A 91 -5.06 8.20 -9.61
CA THR A 91 -3.80 7.95 -10.31
C THR A 91 -3.30 6.54 -9.97
N GLY A 92 -2.87 5.79 -10.97
CA GLY A 92 -2.27 4.46 -10.79
C GLY A 92 -1.30 4.14 -11.93
N PRO A 93 -0.49 3.08 -11.83
CA PRO A 93 0.40 2.66 -12.90
C PRO A 93 -0.37 2.34 -14.18
N ASP A 94 0.21 2.63 -15.35
CA ASP A 94 -0.40 2.25 -16.63
C ASP A 94 -0.43 0.72 -16.76
N PRO A 95 -1.61 0.08 -16.84
CA PRO A 95 -1.72 -1.38 -16.90
C PRO A 95 -0.98 -1.99 -18.10
N ARG A 96 -0.77 -1.23 -19.17
CA ARG A 96 -0.06 -1.68 -20.38
C ARG A 96 1.44 -1.87 -20.16
N ASN A 97 1.98 -1.28 -19.10
CA ASN A 97 3.40 -1.37 -18.77
C ASN A 97 3.69 -2.44 -17.72
N ALA A 98 2.68 -3.17 -17.24
CA ALA A 98 2.88 -4.25 -16.30
C ALA A 98 3.85 -5.29 -16.85
N VAL A 99 4.80 -5.72 -16.02
CA VAL A 99 5.75 -6.78 -16.36
C VAL A 99 5.58 -7.95 -15.40
N THR A 100 6.11 -9.11 -15.77
CA THR A 100 6.14 -10.28 -14.88
C THR A 100 7.56 -10.49 -14.36
N LEU A 101 7.69 -10.69 -13.04
CA LEU A 101 8.93 -11.07 -12.38
C LEU A 101 8.64 -12.29 -11.50
N ASP A 102 9.33 -13.41 -11.72
CA ASP A 102 9.15 -14.66 -10.97
C ASP A 102 7.68 -15.15 -10.92
N GLY A 103 6.90 -14.93 -11.99
CA GLY A 103 5.48 -15.30 -12.05
C GLY A 103 4.53 -14.33 -11.35
N VAL A 104 5.02 -13.17 -10.90
CA VAL A 104 4.22 -12.14 -10.23
C VAL A 104 4.15 -10.88 -11.08
N THR A 105 2.97 -10.26 -11.13
CA THR A 105 2.74 -8.99 -11.81
C THR A 105 3.41 -7.85 -11.05
N VAL A 106 4.26 -7.09 -11.73
CA VAL A 106 4.89 -5.87 -11.24
C VAL A 106 4.28 -4.69 -11.99
N PRO A 107 3.47 -3.84 -11.33
CA PRO A 107 2.82 -2.70 -12.00
C PRO A 107 3.84 -1.57 -12.20
N MET A 108 4.32 -1.42 -13.44
CA MET A 108 5.32 -0.40 -13.78
C MET A 108 4.65 0.93 -14.14
N GLY A 109 5.34 2.02 -13.83
CA GLY A 109 4.91 3.36 -14.22
C GLY A 109 4.98 3.63 -15.72
N PRO A 110 4.69 4.88 -16.15
CA PRO A 110 4.37 6.04 -15.31
C PRO A 110 2.97 5.95 -14.70
N GLY A 111 2.69 6.81 -13.71
CA GLY A 111 1.35 6.97 -13.17
C GLY A 111 0.45 7.71 -14.18
N VAL A 112 -0.74 7.18 -14.43
CA VAL A 112 -1.76 7.73 -15.33
C VAL A 112 -3.08 7.95 -14.58
N LYS A 113 -3.95 8.79 -15.15
CA LYS A 113 -5.31 8.97 -14.63
C LYS A 113 -6.10 7.68 -14.83
N THR A 114 -6.70 7.19 -13.77
CA THR A 114 -7.52 5.96 -13.79
C THR A 114 -8.94 6.20 -14.27
N GLY A 115 -9.37 7.47 -14.35
CA GLY A 115 -10.76 7.85 -14.65
C GLY A 115 -11.73 7.66 -13.49
N VAL A 116 -11.25 7.19 -12.33
CA VAL A 116 -12.05 7.03 -11.11
C VAL A 116 -11.93 8.26 -10.22
N GLY A 117 -12.91 8.48 -9.36
CA GLY A 117 -12.97 9.60 -8.42
C GLY A 117 -14.27 10.38 -8.52
N ARG A 118 -14.61 11.11 -7.45
CA ARG A 118 -15.81 11.96 -7.41
C ARG A 118 -15.48 13.38 -7.82
N THR A 119 -16.43 14.04 -8.49
CA THR A 119 -16.36 15.48 -8.80
C THR A 119 -16.56 16.35 -7.56
N ASN A 120 -17.34 15.89 -6.57
CA ASN A 120 -17.69 16.65 -5.37
C ASN A 120 -17.44 15.89 -4.05
N GLY A 121 -16.20 15.45 -3.80
CA GLY A 121 -15.83 14.80 -2.55
C GLY A 121 -14.34 14.48 -2.45
N TYR A 122 -13.90 14.05 -1.27
CA TYR A 122 -12.55 13.53 -1.10
C TYR A 122 -12.40 12.25 -1.93
N SER A 123 -11.33 12.15 -2.71
CA SER A 123 -10.97 10.96 -3.49
C SER A 123 -9.53 10.59 -3.19
N LEU A 124 -9.23 9.30 -3.16
CA LEU A 124 -7.85 8.84 -3.04
C LEU A 124 -7.02 9.32 -4.23
N LEU A 125 -5.81 9.83 -3.96
CA LEU A 125 -4.89 10.24 -5.04
C LEU A 125 -4.30 9.04 -5.78
N TYR A 126 -4.01 7.97 -5.04
CA TYR A 126 -3.42 6.73 -5.57
C TYR A 126 -4.10 5.51 -4.96
N ASN A 127 -4.02 4.37 -5.64
CA ASN A 127 -4.59 3.12 -5.17
C ASN A 127 -4.01 2.71 -3.80
N GLU A 128 -4.78 1.90 -3.07
CA GLU A 128 -4.33 1.12 -1.91
C GLU A 128 -4.89 -0.28 -1.99
N PHE A 129 -4.11 -1.25 -1.54
CA PHE A 129 -4.51 -2.64 -1.47
C PHE A 129 -4.38 -3.10 -0.03
N VAL A 130 -5.43 -3.75 0.48
CA VAL A 130 -5.48 -4.21 1.86
C VAL A 130 -5.84 -5.67 1.89
N VAL A 131 -4.99 -6.47 2.54
CA VAL A 131 -5.26 -7.88 2.83
C VAL A 131 -5.46 -8.07 4.32
N TYR A 132 -6.36 -8.97 4.68
CA TYR A 132 -6.78 -9.19 6.06
C TYR A 132 -6.22 -10.49 6.66
N ASN A 133 -5.55 -11.32 5.83
CA ASN A 133 -4.84 -12.51 6.28
C ASN A 133 -3.34 -12.40 5.94
N PRO A 134 -2.42 -12.45 6.93
CA PRO A 134 -0.98 -12.44 6.67
C PRO A 134 -0.48 -13.56 5.75
N ALA A 135 -1.20 -14.68 5.63
CA ALA A 135 -0.87 -15.76 4.70
C ALA A 135 -0.95 -15.34 3.21
N GLN A 136 -1.63 -14.22 2.90
CA GLN A 136 -1.66 -13.64 1.56
C GLN A 136 -0.36 -12.88 1.21
N ILE A 137 0.60 -12.78 2.12
CA ILE A 137 1.78 -11.91 1.98
C ILE A 137 3.05 -12.75 2.01
N LYS A 138 3.92 -12.54 1.01
CA LYS A 138 5.28 -13.08 0.99
C LYS A 138 6.29 -11.97 0.75
N MET A 139 7.09 -11.66 1.77
CA MET A 139 8.17 -10.68 1.69
C MET A 139 9.25 -11.17 0.71
N ARG A 140 9.70 -10.31 -0.23
CA ARG A 140 10.71 -10.69 -1.25
C ARG A 140 11.96 -9.83 -1.23
N TYR A 141 11.79 -8.51 -1.33
CA TYR A 141 12.91 -7.59 -1.49
C TYR A 141 12.82 -6.47 -0.47
N LEU A 142 13.94 -6.20 0.21
CA LEU A 142 14.09 -5.06 1.09
C LEU A 142 15.04 -4.06 0.43
N LEU A 143 14.51 -2.89 0.08
CA LEU A 143 15.23 -1.84 -0.60
C LEU A 143 15.71 -0.81 0.42
N ARG A 144 17.02 -0.58 0.48
CA ARG A 144 17.57 0.58 1.17
C ARG A 144 17.56 1.77 0.23
N ILE A 145 16.78 2.78 0.55
CA ILE A 145 16.58 3.96 -0.30
C ILE A 145 17.13 5.22 0.36
N ARG A 146 17.61 6.16 -0.46
CA ARG A 146 18.04 7.48 -0.06
C ARG A 146 17.02 8.51 -0.52
N PHE A 147 16.49 9.30 0.41
CA PHE A 147 15.59 10.42 0.14
C PHE A 147 16.43 11.66 -0.15
N ASN A 148 16.33 12.18 -1.37
CA ASN A 148 17.02 13.40 -1.76
C ASN A 148 16.05 14.57 -1.63
N TYR A 149 16.11 15.29 -0.51
CA TYR A 149 15.32 16.49 -0.30
C TYR A 149 15.98 17.66 -1.02
N SER A 150 15.29 18.27 -1.98
CA SER A 150 15.65 19.60 -2.46
C SER A 150 15.24 20.63 -1.41
N SER A 151 16.12 21.58 -1.09
CA SER A 151 15.68 22.78 -0.36
C SER A 151 14.70 23.51 -1.26
N LEU A 152 13.45 23.67 -0.81
CA LEU A 152 12.43 24.43 -1.52
C LEU A 152 12.40 25.91 -1.11
N TRP A 153 13.41 26.31 -0.32
CA TRP A 153 13.71 27.64 0.19
C TRP A 153 15.20 27.75 0.49
#